data_AF-A0AAU3ZXH6-F1
#
_entry.id   AF-A0AAU3ZXH6-F1
#
_cell.length_a   1.000
_cell.length_b   1.000
_cell.length_c   1.000
_cell.angle_alpha   90.00
_cell.angle_beta   90.00
_cell.angle_gamma   90.00
#
_symmetry.space_group_name_H-M   'P 1'
#
loop_
_entity.id
_entity.type
_entity.pdbx_description
1 polymer ?
#
loop_
_entity_poly.entity_id
_entity_poly.type
_entity_poly.pdbx_seq_one_letter_code
_entity_poly.pdbx_strand_id
1 'polypeptide(L)'
;MGGEAPGAPPELPGVTDGAGEGPGTADGAGSEGRTVLCRMCGRPLTGLASRRTGLGPACDAKLHPAGPDIRTRRHGVDQDPIPGLDRGTGLSA
;
A
#
# COMPACT_ATOMS: atom_id res chain seq x y z
N MET A 1 38.92 -29.51 35.24
CA MET A 1 39.12 -28.13 34.77
C MET A 1 39.78 -28.24 33.41
N GLY A 2 39.24 -27.84 32.26
CA GLY A 2 37.92 -27.37 31.85
C GLY A 2 37.80 -27.78 30.37
N GLY A 3 36.62 -28.20 29.94
CA GLY A 3 36.35 -28.47 28.53
C GLY A 3 35.98 -27.16 27.84
N GLU A 4 36.67 -26.85 26.75
CA GLU A 4 36.29 -25.77 25.84
C GLU A 4 35.93 -26.41 24.49
N ALA A 5 34.63 -26.45 24.20
CA ALA A 5 34.10 -26.75 22.88
C ALA A 5 33.99 -25.42 22.11
N PRO A 6 34.65 -25.25 20.94
CA PRO A 6 34.43 -24.05 20.13
C PRO A 6 33.12 -24.14 19.35
N GLY A 7 32.16 -23.33 19.81
CA GLY A 7 31.26 -22.50 18.99
C GLY A 7 30.40 -23.19 17.93
N ALA A 8 29.18 -23.57 18.30
CA ALA A 8 28.09 -23.67 17.33
C ALA A 8 27.83 -22.28 16.71
N PRO A 9 27.67 -22.16 15.38
CA PRO A 9 27.25 -20.90 14.78
C PRO A 9 25.84 -20.53 15.27
N PRO A 10 25.50 -19.23 15.40
CA PRO A 10 24.14 -18.84 15.72
C PRO A 10 23.22 -19.26 14.57
N GLU A 11 22.30 -20.17 14.86
CA GLU A 11 21.21 -20.53 13.96
C GLU A 11 20.35 -19.28 13.74
N LEU A 12 20.42 -18.72 12.54
CA LEU A 12 19.50 -17.68 12.10
C LEU A 12 18.11 -18.31 12.06
N PRO A 13 17.07 -17.73 12.70
CA PRO A 13 15.72 -18.24 12.55
C PRO A 13 15.34 -18.14 11.07
N GLY A 14 14.98 -19.28 10.48
CA GLY A 14 14.55 -19.37 9.10
C GLY A 14 13.45 -18.35 8.82
N VAL A 15 13.69 -17.47 7.84
CA VAL A 15 12.63 -16.71 7.21
C VAL A 15 11.63 -17.70 6.67
N THR A 16 10.46 -17.79 7.29
CA THR A 16 9.33 -18.45 6.67
C THR A 16 8.69 -17.41 5.77
N ASP A 17 9.01 -17.47 4.48
CA ASP A 17 8.17 -16.88 3.45
C ASP A 17 6.81 -17.55 3.54
N GLY A 18 5.93 -16.95 4.36
CA GLY A 18 4.53 -17.32 4.50
C GLY A 18 3.77 -16.93 3.25
N ALA A 19 4.13 -17.53 2.11
CA ALA A 19 3.27 -17.64 0.94
C ALA A 19 2.19 -18.67 1.24
N GLY A 20 1.26 -18.31 2.14
CA GLY A 20 -0.02 -18.97 2.26
C GLY A 20 -0.94 -18.48 1.15
N GLU A 21 -0.66 -18.87 -0.10
CA GLU A 21 -1.62 -18.75 -1.18
C GLU A 21 -2.55 -19.98 -1.12
N GLY A 22 -3.76 -19.77 -0.61
CA GLY A 22 -4.86 -20.73 -0.73
C GLY A 22 -5.86 -20.23 -1.76
N PRO A 23 -6.16 -20.98 -2.84
CA PRO A 23 -7.18 -20.58 -3.81
C PRO A 23 -8.56 -21.02 -3.29
N GLY A 24 -9.57 -20.15 -3.32
CA GLY A 24 -10.91 -20.57 -2.92
C GLY A 24 -11.93 -19.46 -2.81
N THR A 25 -12.57 -19.17 -3.93
CA THR A 25 -13.80 -18.41 -4.10
C THR A 25 -14.88 -18.82 -3.08
N ALA A 26 -15.26 -17.90 -2.20
CA ALA A 26 -16.54 -17.93 -1.49
C ALA A 26 -16.93 -16.51 -1.06
N ASP A 27 -18.07 -16.07 -1.59
CA ASP A 27 -18.86 -14.93 -1.20
C ASP A 27 -18.77 -14.54 0.29
N GLY A 28 -18.44 -13.27 0.54
CA GLY A 28 -19.01 -12.47 1.62
C GLY A 28 -19.19 -13.10 3.00
N ALA A 29 -18.16 -13.69 3.62
CA ALA A 29 -18.25 -14.11 5.02
C ALA A 29 -16.87 -14.23 5.68
N GLY A 30 -16.24 -13.09 5.98
CA GLY A 30 -14.97 -13.03 6.71
C GLY A 30 -14.63 -11.66 7.28
N SER A 31 -15.63 -10.78 7.42
CA SER A 31 -15.50 -9.55 8.19
C SER A 31 -16.76 -9.40 9.00
N GLU A 32 -16.83 -10.11 10.13
CA GLU A 32 -17.63 -9.64 11.26
C GLU A 32 -17.37 -8.13 11.38
N GLY A 33 -18.41 -7.35 11.11
CA GLY A 33 -18.33 -6.01 10.53
C GLY A 33 -17.34 -5.10 11.25
N ARG A 34 -16.09 -5.08 10.79
CA ARG A 34 -15.06 -4.20 11.33
C ARG A 34 -15.55 -2.78 11.07
N THR A 35 -15.99 -2.13 12.14
CA THR A 35 -16.48 -0.76 12.06
C THR A 35 -15.28 0.13 11.73
N VAL A 36 -15.19 0.56 10.48
CA VAL A 36 -14.13 1.46 10.04
C VAL A 36 -14.47 2.85 10.55
N LEU A 37 -13.53 3.50 11.23
CA LEU A 37 -13.69 4.86 11.74
C LEU A 37 -12.98 5.85 10.83
N CYS A 38 -13.51 7.07 10.76
CA CYS A 38 -12.85 8.18 10.09
C CYS A 38 -11.54 8.55 10.81
N ARG A 39 -10.42 8.60 10.08
CA ARG A 39 -9.12 9.00 10.63
C ARG A 39 -9.05 10.46 11.11
N MET A 40 -9.96 11.31 10.66
CA MET A 40 -10.02 12.73 11.03
C MET A 40 -10.94 13.02 12.23
N CYS A 41 -12.13 12.40 12.27
CA CYS A 41 -13.15 12.72 13.28
C CYS A 41 -13.62 11.54 14.12
N GLY A 42 -13.10 10.33 13.89
CA GLY A 42 -13.45 9.12 14.65
C GLY A 42 -14.86 8.56 14.42
N ARG A 43 -15.67 9.19 13.56
CA ARG A 43 -17.05 8.73 13.29
C ARG A 43 -17.08 7.43 12.48
N PRO A 44 -18.03 6.52 12.74
CA PRO A 44 -18.17 5.28 11.99
C PRO A 44 -18.52 5.55 10.53
N LEU A 45 -17.85 4.84 9.62
CA LEU A 45 -18.01 4.97 8.18
C LEU A 45 -18.99 3.91 7.68
N THR A 46 -20.14 4.37 7.16
CA THR A 46 -21.19 3.50 6.60
C THR A 46 -21.00 3.28 5.09
N GLY A 47 -20.47 4.26 4.37
CA GLY A 47 -20.27 4.19 2.92
C GLY A 47 -19.05 3.35 2.52
N LEU A 48 -19.17 2.53 1.47
CA LEU A 48 -18.07 1.71 0.95
C LEU A 48 -16.87 2.57 0.50
N ALA A 49 -17.14 3.66 -0.23
CA ALA A 49 -16.10 4.60 -0.69
C ALA A 49 -15.34 5.22 0.48
N SER A 50 -16.07 5.70 1.50
CA SER A 50 -15.48 6.24 2.73
C SER A 50 -14.66 5.19 3.48
N ARG A 51 -15.15 3.94 3.55
CA ARG A 51 -14.41 2.83 4.17
C ARG A 51 -13.09 2.54 3.46
N ARG A 52 -13.06 2.64 2.11
CA ARG A 52 -11.82 2.47 1.32
C ARG A 52 -10.79 3.56 1.56
N THR A 53 -11.21 4.80 1.71
CA THR A 53 -10.29 5.95 1.96
C THR A 53 -9.97 6.15 3.44
N GLY A 54 -10.77 5.58 4.36
CA GLY A 54 -10.66 5.82 5.80
C GLY A 54 -11.12 7.21 6.22
N LEU A 55 -11.84 7.92 5.35
CA LEU A 55 -12.30 9.29 5.58
C LEU A 55 -13.82 9.39 5.33
N GLY A 56 -14.53 10.03 6.27
CA GLY A 56 -15.94 10.33 6.08
C GLY A 56 -16.13 11.38 4.99
N PRO A 57 -17.29 11.44 4.31
CA PRO A 57 -17.49 12.30 3.14
C PRO A 57 -17.19 13.78 3.41
N ALA A 58 -17.55 14.29 4.60
CA ALA A 58 -17.25 15.65 5.01
C ALA A 58 -15.77 15.90 5.35
N CYS A 59 -15.03 14.87 5.75
CA CYS A 59 -13.59 14.97 6.05
C CYS A 59 -12.76 14.78 4.78
N ASP A 60 -13.20 13.89 3.89
CA ASP A 60 -12.57 13.65 2.60
C ASP A 60 -12.65 14.91 1.73
N ALA A 61 -13.81 15.56 1.62
CA ALA A 61 -13.95 16.82 0.87
C ALA A 61 -13.08 17.98 1.40
N LYS A 62 -12.66 17.93 2.67
CA LYS A 62 -11.74 18.92 3.26
C LYS A 62 -10.28 18.67 2.85
N LEU A 63 -9.88 17.40 2.69
CA LEU A 63 -8.53 17.01 2.31
C LEU A 63 -8.36 16.94 0.80
N HIS A 64 -9.39 16.46 0.11
CA HIS A 64 -9.48 16.32 -1.32
C HIS A 64 -10.63 17.20 -1.80
N PRO A 65 -10.44 18.53 -1.85
CA PRO A 65 -11.41 19.36 -2.55
C PRO A 65 -11.53 18.80 -3.97
N ALA A 66 -12.77 18.70 -4.47
CA ALA A 66 -13.02 18.31 -5.85
C ALA A 66 -12.09 19.16 -6.72
N GLY A 67 -11.21 18.47 -7.46
CA GLY A 67 -10.21 19.14 -8.29
C GLY A 67 -10.93 20.21 -9.11
N PRO A 68 -10.32 21.39 -9.32
CA PRO A 68 -10.95 22.40 -10.15
C PRO A 68 -11.33 21.72 -11.48
N ASP A 69 -12.39 22.19 -12.12
CA ASP A 69 -12.75 21.77 -13.47
C ASP A 69 -11.66 22.27 -14.44
N ILE A 70 -10.50 21.64 -14.33
CA ILE A 70 -9.29 21.96 -15.05
C ILE A 70 -9.52 21.34 -16.42
N ARG A 71 -9.99 22.18 -17.34
CA ARG A 71 -9.69 21.99 -18.75
C ARG A 71 -8.16 21.85 -18.83
N THR A 72 -7.65 20.63 -18.98
CA THR A 72 -6.22 20.34 -19.06
C THR A 72 -5.68 20.95 -20.35
N ARG A 73 -5.41 22.25 -20.31
CA ARG A 73 -4.59 22.89 -21.33
C ARG A 73 -3.22 22.27 -21.15
N ARG A 74 -2.84 21.36 -22.08
CA ARG A 74 -1.58 20.62 -22.03
C ARG A 74 -0.44 21.64 -21.93
N HIS A 75 0.16 21.76 -20.75
CA HIS A 75 1.29 22.67 -20.56
C HIS A 75 2.51 21.97 -21.15
N GLY A 76 3.11 22.56 -22.19
CA GLY A 76 4.36 22.11 -22.78
C GLY A 76 5.53 22.50 -21.88
N VAL A 77 5.59 21.95 -20.67
CA VAL A 77 6.75 22.08 -19.80
C VAL A 77 7.81 21.09 -20.25
N ASP A 78 8.98 21.61 -20.58
CA ASP A 78 10.19 20.84 -20.86
C ASP A 78 10.70 20.25 -19.55
N GLN A 79 10.52 18.95 -19.36
CA GLN A 79 10.99 18.25 -18.15
C GLN A 79 12.45 17.86 -18.37
N ASP A 80 13.33 18.38 -17.51
CA ASP A 80 14.75 18.03 -17.52
C ASP A 80 14.90 16.51 -17.27
N PRO A 81 15.64 15.77 -18.11
CA PRO A 81 15.85 14.34 -17.91
C PRO A 81 16.42 14.02 -16.52
N ILE A 82 15.84 13.02 -15.87
CA ILE A 82 16.33 12.52 -14.59
C ILE A 82 17.62 11.72 -14.83
N PRO A 83 18.79 12.16 -14.31
CA PRO A 83 20.05 11.48 -14.55
C PRO A 83 20.05 10.06 -13.96
N GLY A 84 20.43 9.07 -14.77
CA GLY A 84 20.44 7.64 -14.41
C GLY A 84 19.15 6.87 -14.72
N LEU A 85 18.17 7.51 -15.37
CA LEU A 85 16.93 6.88 -15.85
C LEU A 85 17.02 6.42 -17.33
N ASP A 86 18.19 6.49 -17.95
CA ASP A 86 18.49 5.88 -19.25
C ASP A 86 18.94 4.42 -19.09
N ARG A 87 18.20 3.61 -18.31
CA ARG A 87 18.43 2.15 -18.32
C ARG A 87 17.80 1.55 -19.56
N GLY A 88 18.63 1.45 -20.60
CA GLY A 88 18.47 0.78 -21.88
C GLY A 88 17.19 -0.03 -22.05
N THR A 89 16.30 0.48 -22.90
CA THR A 89 15.42 -0.36 -23.71
C THR A 89 16.29 -1.14 -24.71
N GLY A 90 16.99 -2.14 -24.21
CA GLY A 90 17.58 -3.21 -25.01
C GLY A 90 16.54 -4.32 -25.23
N LEU A 91 15.42 -3.98 -25.88
CA LEU A 91 14.61 -4.99 -26.56
C LEU A 91 15.21 -5.15 -27.96
N SER A 92 16.12 -6.10 -28.11
CA SER A 92 16.48 -6.63 -29.42
C SER A 92 15.64 -7.88 -29.68
N ALA A 93 15.02 -7.86 -30.85
CA ALA A 93 14.24 -8.92 -31.48
C ALA A 93 15.07 -10.17 -31.81
#